data_AF-A0A7Y2HZ09-F1
#
_entry.id   AF-A0A7Y2HZ09-F1
#
_cell.length_a   1.000
_cell.length_b   1.000
_cell.length_c   1.000
_cell.angle_alpha   90.00
_cell.angle_beta   90.00
_cell.angle_gamma   90.00
#
_symmetry.space_group_name_H-M   'P 1'
#
loop_
_entity.id
_entity.type
_entity.pdbx_description
1 polymer ?
#
loop_
_entity_poly.entity_id
_entity_poly.type
_entity_poly.pdbx_seq_one_letter_code
_entity_poly.pdbx_strand_id
1 'polypeptide(L)'
;MKLVAGIVIPVAIIGIAHASHSLNGGLAPTIALSTPALAPEDPPPGGAIGLARLSDASLECIDCHRKDNPGLYQQWGGSRHYRANIGCYECHAADPDDADAFLHYDRTISVIVSPSDCARCHALQVEEFAGSHHSKAGRILGSLDNILAEVVEGNRGMVTPMFPQGNSAAAVNGCWQCHGSEVKVLEDGKLDPATWPNSGIGRINPDGSEGSCAACHQRHDFSAAQARHPDTCGKCHMGPDHPQKEIYEESKHGISFFANQHKMNLDSPKWIVGEDYHIAPTCATCHMSATPNQNVTHDVGLRISWNNRPAVSIRPEVADAKMGLPGAEIGWEERRDNMKDVCLNCHNISWVDNFYVQYDALIELYNEKFAKPGLELYALAAPLKRPVKFGSKLDFVWFEIWHHEGRRARHGVSMMGPDYTHWHGTYEVAKHFYSEFIPELEELVEKGRASGDPAKEAAAEKLHAKLEEVLNHDNHKWYLGKMTPEEAAARKQAAEEFRKRYED
;
A
#
# COMPACT_ATOMS: atom_id res chain seq x y z
N MET A 1 23.67 11.16 -66.19
CA MET A 1 25.03 10.98 -66.73
C MET A 1 25.95 10.63 -65.56
N LYS A 2 26.57 9.43 -65.62
CA LYS A 2 27.51 8.78 -64.67
C LYS A 2 26.98 8.22 -63.33
N LEU A 3 27.05 6.88 -63.26
CA LEU A 3 27.04 6.00 -62.09
C LEU A 3 28.36 6.11 -61.27
N VAL A 4 28.37 5.64 -60.00
CA VAL A 4 29.08 4.43 -59.49
C VAL A 4 29.31 4.49 -57.95
N ALA A 5 28.98 3.36 -57.29
CA ALA A 5 29.49 2.71 -56.05
C ALA A 5 29.65 3.51 -54.74
N GLY A 6 29.37 2.99 -53.53
CA GLY A 6 29.29 1.60 -53.05
C GLY A 6 30.54 1.25 -52.22
N ILE A 7 30.47 1.43 -50.89
CA ILE A 7 31.53 1.04 -49.92
C ILE A 7 30.89 0.21 -48.79
N VAL A 8 31.49 -0.95 -48.53
CA VAL A 8 31.27 -1.89 -47.42
C VAL A 8 32.65 -2.14 -46.77
N ILE A 9 32.69 -2.50 -45.47
CA ILE A 9 33.70 -3.31 -44.71
C ILE A 9 33.76 -2.84 -43.22
N PRO A 10 33.97 -3.68 -42.17
CA PRO A 10 33.33 -4.96 -41.80
C PRO A 10 32.96 -5.04 -40.28
N VAL A 11 32.27 -6.10 -39.84
CA VAL A 11 32.08 -6.44 -38.41
C VAL A 11 32.97 -7.63 -38.06
N ALA A 12 33.71 -7.51 -36.95
CA ALA A 12 34.64 -8.52 -36.44
C ALA A 12 33.93 -9.59 -35.61
N ILE A 13 34.26 -10.85 -35.90
CA ILE A 13 33.87 -12.07 -35.19
C ILE A 13 35.01 -12.44 -34.23
N ILE A 14 34.72 -12.66 -32.95
CA ILE A 14 35.65 -13.26 -31.99
C ILE A 14 35.09 -14.61 -31.56
N GLY A 15 35.82 -15.68 -31.90
CA GLY A 15 35.64 -17.02 -31.35
C GLY A 15 36.82 -17.37 -30.44
N ILE A 16 36.55 -18.09 -29.35
CA ILE A 16 37.53 -18.74 -28.46
C ILE A 16 36.90 -20.09 -28.07
N ALA A 17 37.29 -21.18 -28.72
CA ALA A 17 38.35 -22.13 -28.38
C ALA A 17 37.90 -23.23 -27.38
N HIS A 18 37.79 -24.44 -27.91
CA HIS A 18 37.64 -25.71 -27.19
C HIS A 18 38.95 -26.07 -26.48
N ALA A 19 38.85 -26.55 -25.23
CA ALA A 19 39.92 -27.28 -24.56
C ALA A 19 39.36 -28.57 -23.95
N SER A 20 39.76 -29.69 -24.55
CA SER A 20 39.58 -31.06 -24.07
C SER A 20 40.68 -31.42 -23.09
N HIS A 21 40.33 -31.92 -21.90
CA HIS A 21 41.20 -32.74 -21.05
C HIS A 21 40.36 -33.83 -20.38
N SER A 22 40.69 -35.09 -20.63
CA SER A 22 40.21 -36.24 -19.87
C SER A 22 41.20 -36.55 -18.76
N LEU A 23 40.73 -36.93 -17.56
CA LEU A 23 41.41 -37.91 -16.72
C LEU A 23 40.39 -38.58 -15.76
N ASN A 24 40.52 -39.90 -15.69
CA ASN A 24 39.73 -40.87 -14.93
C ASN A 24 39.71 -40.65 -13.41
N GLY A 25 38.60 -41.04 -12.77
CA GLY A 25 38.59 -41.37 -11.35
C GLY A 25 37.22 -41.80 -10.80
N GLY A 26 37.05 -43.09 -10.52
CA GLY A 26 36.24 -43.59 -9.40
C GLY A 26 34.73 -43.69 -9.55
N LEU A 27 34.25 -44.90 -9.84
CA LEU A 27 32.87 -45.34 -9.70
C LEU A 27 32.45 -45.44 -8.23
N ALA A 28 31.36 -44.77 -7.85
CA ALA A 28 30.47 -45.15 -6.74
C ALA A 28 29.03 -44.76 -7.12
N PRO A 29 28.03 -45.65 -7.01
CA PRO A 29 26.68 -45.34 -7.47
C PRO A 29 25.94 -44.55 -6.38
N THR A 30 25.83 -43.23 -6.55
CA THR A 30 24.82 -42.43 -5.86
C THR A 30 23.53 -42.49 -6.67
N ILE A 31 22.49 -43.07 -6.08
CA ILE A 31 21.13 -43.05 -6.62
C ILE A 31 20.64 -41.59 -6.52
N ALA A 32 20.77 -40.85 -7.63
CA ALA A 32 20.11 -39.57 -7.80
C ALA A 32 18.65 -39.82 -8.18
N LEU A 33 17.74 -39.64 -7.22
CA LEU A 33 16.32 -39.49 -7.50
C LEU A 33 16.12 -38.16 -8.24
N SER A 34 16.12 -38.21 -9.57
CA SER A 34 15.66 -37.13 -10.42
C SER A 34 14.15 -36.99 -10.26
N THR A 35 13.71 -36.10 -9.38
CA THR A 35 12.33 -35.58 -9.42
C THR A 35 12.23 -34.69 -10.65
N PRO A 36 11.30 -34.95 -11.59
CA PRO A 36 11.08 -34.02 -12.68
C PRO A 36 10.54 -32.71 -12.08
N ALA A 37 11.20 -31.60 -12.39
CA ALA A 37 10.62 -30.28 -12.17
C ALA A 37 9.37 -30.20 -13.06
N LEU A 38 8.19 -30.25 -12.43
CA LEU A 38 6.94 -29.91 -13.08
C LEU A 38 6.99 -28.41 -13.36
N ALA A 39 7.07 -28.04 -14.63
CA ALA A 39 6.70 -26.71 -15.07
C ALA A 39 5.24 -26.46 -14.65
N PRO A 40 4.87 -25.25 -14.20
CA PRO A 40 3.46 -24.94 -13.93
C PRO A 40 2.69 -25.10 -15.24
N GLU A 41 1.75 -26.03 -15.27
CA GLU A 41 0.81 -26.15 -16.39
C GLU A 41 -0.07 -24.89 -16.40
N ASP A 42 -0.17 -24.25 -17.57
CA ASP A 42 -1.15 -23.19 -17.80
C ASP A 42 -2.54 -23.71 -17.43
N PRO A 43 -3.35 -22.95 -16.66
CA PRO A 43 -4.70 -23.36 -16.33
C PRO A 43 -5.53 -23.51 -17.63
N PRO A 44 -6.39 -24.54 -17.72
CA PRO A 44 -7.10 -24.85 -18.94
C PRO A 44 -8.02 -23.68 -19.36
N PRO A 45 -8.13 -23.40 -20.67
CA PRO A 45 -8.96 -22.31 -21.15
C PRO A 45 -10.45 -22.67 -20.99
N GLY A 46 -11.16 -21.89 -20.17
CA GLY A 46 -12.62 -21.71 -20.28
C GLY A 46 -13.51 -22.91 -19.98
N GLY A 47 -13.26 -23.63 -18.88
CA GLY A 47 -14.28 -24.48 -18.26
C GLY A 47 -15.27 -23.63 -17.45
N ALA A 48 -16.58 -23.86 -17.59
CA ALA A 48 -17.61 -23.12 -16.87
C ALA A 48 -17.38 -23.19 -15.35
N ILE A 49 -16.95 -22.07 -14.75
CA ILE A 49 -16.80 -21.92 -13.30
C ILE A 49 -18.21 -21.74 -12.75
N GLY A 50 -18.92 -22.83 -12.51
CA GLY A 50 -20.27 -22.81 -11.96
C GLY A 50 -20.86 -24.20 -11.74
N LEU A 51 -21.85 -24.28 -10.84
CA LEU A 51 -22.59 -25.51 -10.59
C LEU A 51 -23.66 -25.72 -11.67
N ALA A 52 -24.06 -26.97 -11.89
CA ALA A 52 -25.08 -27.31 -12.89
C ALA A 52 -26.46 -26.71 -12.57
N ARG A 53 -26.77 -26.56 -11.29
CA ARG A 53 -27.99 -25.94 -10.75
C ARG A 53 -27.71 -25.43 -9.33
N LEU A 54 -28.56 -24.54 -8.83
CA LEU A 54 -28.59 -24.20 -7.40
C LEU A 54 -28.87 -25.45 -6.56
N SER A 55 -28.21 -25.55 -5.41
CA SER A 55 -28.48 -26.62 -4.44
C SER A 55 -29.86 -26.45 -3.80
N ASP A 56 -30.42 -27.56 -3.33
CA ASP A 56 -31.71 -27.56 -2.63
C ASP A 56 -31.62 -26.72 -1.33
N ALA A 57 -30.47 -26.76 -0.64
CA ALA A 57 -30.19 -25.91 0.51
C ALA A 57 -30.23 -24.41 0.16
N SER A 58 -29.59 -23.99 -0.93
CA SER A 58 -29.66 -22.59 -1.38
C SER A 58 -31.08 -22.18 -1.81
N LEU A 59 -31.88 -23.08 -2.39
CA LEU A 59 -33.29 -22.80 -2.71
C LEU A 59 -34.11 -22.54 -1.44
N GLU A 60 -33.91 -23.32 -0.37
CA GLU A 60 -34.53 -23.07 0.94
C GLU A 60 -34.14 -21.69 1.50
N CYS A 61 -32.86 -21.32 1.42
CA CYS A 61 -32.40 -19.99 1.83
C CYS A 61 -33.12 -18.88 1.04
N ILE A 62 -33.22 -19.04 -0.28
CA ILE A 62 -33.82 -18.06 -1.19
C ILE A 62 -35.31 -17.86 -0.89
N ASP A 63 -36.06 -18.91 -0.62
CA ASP A 63 -37.52 -18.84 -0.38
C ASP A 63 -37.90 -17.92 0.78
N CYS A 64 -37.03 -17.85 1.80
CA CYS A 64 -37.17 -16.96 2.94
C CYS A 64 -36.47 -15.60 2.71
N HIS A 65 -35.17 -15.60 2.38
CA HIS A 65 -34.37 -14.37 2.32
C HIS A 65 -34.76 -13.42 1.19
N ARG A 66 -35.42 -13.90 0.13
CA ARG A 66 -35.98 -12.99 -0.89
C ARG A 66 -37.07 -12.07 -0.35
N LYS A 67 -37.74 -12.46 0.74
CA LYS A 67 -38.81 -11.68 1.41
C LYS A 67 -38.24 -10.85 2.55
N ASP A 68 -37.39 -11.48 3.37
CA ASP A 68 -36.87 -10.86 4.59
C ASP A 68 -35.70 -9.90 4.32
N ASN A 69 -34.89 -10.19 3.30
CA ASN A 69 -33.70 -9.43 2.93
C ASN A 69 -33.66 -9.16 1.42
N PRO A 70 -34.67 -8.47 0.85
CA PRO A 70 -34.80 -8.30 -0.60
C PRO A 70 -33.58 -7.62 -1.22
N GLY A 71 -32.92 -6.70 -0.49
CA GLY A 71 -31.69 -6.06 -0.97
C GLY A 71 -30.54 -7.05 -1.20
N LEU A 72 -30.26 -7.94 -0.24
CA LEU A 72 -29.20 -8.94 -0.38
C LEU A 72 -29.51 -9.93 -1.49
N TYR A 73 -30.78 -10.35 -1.58
CA TYR A 73 -31.26 -11.22 -2.66
C TYR A 73 -31.07 -10.58 -4.04
N GLN A 74 -31.39 -9.30 -4.20
CA GLN A 74 -31.21 -8.60 -5.49
C GLN A 74 -29.72 -8.38 -5.82
N GLN A 75 -28.88 -8.04 -4.84
CA GLN A 75 -27.43 -7.95 -5.04
C GLN A 75 -26.85 -9.28 -5.53
N TRP A 76 -27.16 -10.38 -4.84
CA TRP A 76 -26.74 -11.70 -5.27
C TRP A 76 -27.32 -12.05 -6.65
N GLY A 77 -28.60 -11.77 -6.91
CA GLY A 77 -29.25 -12.02 -8.20
C GLY A 77 -28.63 -11.26 -9.37
N GLY A 78 -28.00 -10.10 -9.12
CA GLY A 78 -27.22 -9.35 -10.12
C GLY A 78 -25.81 -9.91 -10.37
N SER A 79 -25.28 -10.66 -9.42
CA SER A 79 -23.89 -11.12 -9.40
C SER A 79 -23.55 -12.15 -10.47
N ARG A 80 -22.25 -12.32 -10.73
CA ARG A 80 -21.73 -13.45 -11.53
C ARG A 80 -21.89 -14.79 -10.80
N HIS A 81 -21.86 -14.80 -9.47
CA HIS A 81 -22.07 -16.00 -8.66
C HIS A 81 -23.46 -16.59 -8.86
N TYR A 82 -24.51 -15.76 -8.92
CA TYR A 82 -25.86 -16.23 -9.26
C TYR A 82 -25.91 -16.90 -10.64
N ARG A 83 -25.31 -16.28 -11.66
CA ARG A 83 -25.23 -16.84 -13.02
C ARG A 83 -24.44 -18.15 -13.09
N ALA A 84 -23.52 -18.34 -12.15
CA ALA A 84 -22.72 -19.56 -11.97
C ALA A 84 -23.39 -20.58 -11.04
N ASN A 85 -24.64 -20.37 -10.62
CA ASN A 85 -25.35 -21.20 -9.64
C ASN A 85 -24.61 -21.38 -8.30
N ILE A 86 -23.80 -20.40 -7.90
CA ILE A 86 -23.22 -20.31 -6.55
C ILE A 86 -24.22 -19.55 -5.67
N GLY A 87 -24.97 -20.28 -4.85
CA GLY A 87 -26.02 -19.75 -3.98
C GLY A 87 -25.52 -19.40 -2.58
N CYS A 88 -26.47 -19.14 -1.69
CA CYS A 88 -26.21 -18.73 -0.32
C CYS A 88 -25.44 -19.82 0.45
N TYR A 89 -25.89 -21.07 0.34
CA TYR A 89 -25.34 -22.17 1.11
C TYR A 89 -23.94 -22.58 0.64
N GLU A 90 -23.63 -22.44 -0.65
CA GLU A 90 -22.29 -22.76 -1.18
C GLU A 90 -21.17 -21.90 -0.56
N CYS A 91 -21.51 -20.69 -0.10
CA CYS A 91 -20.58 -19.80 0.60
C CYS A 91 -20.71 -19.90 2.13
N HIS A 92 -21.94 -19.93 2.66
CA HIS A 92 -22.20 -19.83 4.10
C HIS A 92 -22.24 -21.16 4.84
N ALA A 93 -22.24 -22.30 4.16
CA ALA A 93 -22.13 -23.60 4.82
C ALA A 93 -20.85 -23.65 5.66
N ALA A 94 -20.98 -24.08 6.91
CA ALA A 94 -19.89 -24.20 7.86
C ALA A 94 -19.88 -25.61 8.46
N ASP A 95 -18.70 -26.05 8.90
CA ASP A 95 -18.57 -27.23 9.73
C ASP A 95 -19.13 -26.91 11.13
N PRO A 96 -19.91 -27.81 11.77
CA PRO A 96 -20.35 -27.61 13.15
C PRO A 96 -19.23 -27.33 14.15
N ASP A 97 -18.00 -27.74 13.86
CA ASP A 97 -16.82 -27.49 14.69
C ASP A 97 -16.15 -26.12 14.41
N ASP A 98 -16.61 -25.37 13.39
CA ASP A 98 -16.12 -24.01 13.13
C ASP A 98 -16.51 -23.08 14.27
N ALA A 99 -15.58 -22.19 14.66
CA ALA A 99 -15.74 -21.35 15.85
C ALA A 99 -16.96 -20.42 15.81
N ASP A 100 -17.38 -19.99 14.61
CA ASP A 100 -18.53 -19.12 14.36
C ASP A 100 -19.70 -19.82 13.67
N ALA A 101 -19.68 -21.16 13.61
CA ALA A 101 -20.82 -21.92 13.14
C ALA A 101 -21.98 -21.86 14.14
N PHE A 102 -23.19 -21.73 13.59
CA PHE A 102 -24.41 -21.88 14.37
C PHE A 102 -25.49 -22.54 13.51
N LEU A 103 -26.45 -23.17 14.19
CA LEU A 103 -27.60 -23.77 13.55
C LEU A 103 -28.61 -22.68 13.16
N HIS A 104 -28.89 -22.55 11.87
CA HIS A 104 -29.94 -21.71 11.32
C HIS A 104 -31.02 -22.58 10.66
N TYR A 105 -32.10 -22.82 11.40
CA TYR A 105 -33.10 -23.85 11.08
C TYR A 105 -32.45 -25.24 11.01
N ASP A 106 -32.48 -25.90 9.85
CA ASP A 106 -31.95 -27.26 9.66
C ASP A 106 -30.56 -27.25 9.00
N ARG A 107 -29.89 -26.09 8.97
CA ARG A 107 -28.61 -25.88 8.29
C ARG A 107 -27.58 -25.27 9.24
N THR A 108 -26.37 -25.83 9.26
CA THR A 108 -25.22 -25.22 9.94
C THR A 108 -24.57 -24.21 9.01
N ILE A 109 -24.46 -22.96 9.47
CA ILE A 109 -23.87 -21.88 8.68
C ILE A 109 -22.93 -21.02 9.53
N SER A 110 -22.05 -20.29 8.84
CA SER A 110 -21.36 -19.12 9.39
C SER A 110 -21.80 -17.85 8.67
N VAL A 111 -21.89 -16.74 9.40
CA VAL A 111 -22.12 -15.41 8.80
C VAL A 111 -20.88 -14.94 8.02
N ILE A 112 -19.69 -15.29 8.48
CA ILE A 112 -18.44 -14.81 7.88
C ILE A 112 -17.99 -15.82 6.83
N VAL A 113 -17.97 -15.37 5.58
CA VAL A 113 -17.25 -16.05 4.49
C VAL A 113 -15.82 -15.51 4.49
N SER A 114 -14.86 -16.39 4.78
CA SER A 114 -13.44 -16.07 4.92
C SER A 114 -12.69 -16.24 3.58
N PRO A 115 -11.42 -15.79 3.48
CA PRO A 115 -10.54 -16.17 2.38
C PRO A 115 -10.43 -17.68 2.15
N SER A 116 -10.48 -18.51 3.21
CA SER A 116 -10.45 -19.98 3.08
C SER A 116 -11.66 -20.51 2.32
N ASP A 117 -12.84 -19.91 2.55
CA ASP A 117 -14.04 -20.26 1.80
C ASP A 117 -13.93 -19.90 0.32
N CYS A 118 -13.39 -18.71 0.04
CA CYS A 118 -13.13 -18.25 -1.32
C CYS A 118 -12.13 -19.18 -2.04
N ALA A 119 -11.12 -19.69 -1.32
CA ALA A 119 -10.06 -20.52 -1.88
C ALA A 119 -10.55 -21.84 -2.50
N ARG A 120 -11.75 -22.31 -2.12
CA ARG A 120 -12.38 -23.49 -2.75
C ARG A 120 -12.56 -23.33 -4.26
N CYS A 121 -12.70 -22.09 -4.74
CA CYS A 121 -12.83 -21.79 -6.18
C CYS A 121 -11.78 -20.80 -6.69
N HIS A 122 -11.23 -19.95 -5.82
CA HIS A 122 -10.31 -18.85 -6.14
C HIS A 122 -8.95 -19.01 -5.46
N ALA A 123 -8.40 -20.23 -5.47
CA ALA A 123 -7.16 -20.58 -4.77
C ALA A 123 -5.99 -19.63 -5.12
N LEU A 124 -5.79 -19.34 -6.41
CA LEU A 124 -4.74 -18.43 -6.87
C LEU A 124 -4.89 -17.02 -6.28
N GLN A 125 -6.09 -16.44 -6.36
CA GLN A 125 -6.32 -15.08 -5.86
C GLN A 125 -6.13 -15.00 -4.35
N VAL A 126 -6.51 -16.05 -3.62
CA VAL A 126 -6.31 -16.13 -2.17
C VAL A 126 -4.83 -16.28 -1.82
N GLU A 127 -4.08 -17.10 -2.55
CA GLU A 127 -2.63 -17.27 -2.35
C GLU A 127 -1.88 -15.95 -2.58
N GLU A 128 -2.13 -15.27 -3.70
CA GLU A 128 -1.57 -13.95 -4.00
C GLU A 128 -1.91 -12.94 -2.90
N PHE A 129 -3.20 -12.84 -2.53
CA PHE A 129 -3.62 -11.91 -1.49
C PHE A 129 -2.97 -12.22 -0.14
N ALA A 130 -2.87 -13.49 0.24
CA ALA A 130 -2.26 -13.94 1.50
C ALA A 130 -0.75 -13.61 1.57
N GLY A 131 -0.07 -13.57 0.42
CA GLY A 131 1.31 -13.12 0.28
C GLY A 131 1.50 -11.61 0.42
N SER A 132 0.42 -10.83 0.36
CA SER A 132 0.47 -9.36 0.38
C SER A 132 0.44 -8.76 1.79
N HIS A 133 0.94 -7.53 1.90
CA HIS A 133 0.79 -6.69 3.10
C HIS A 133 -0.68 -6.43 3.48
N HIS A 134 -1.60 -6.40 2.50
CA HIS A 134 -3.01 -6.16 2.75
C HIS A 134 -3.64 -7.26 3.61
N SER A 135 -3.30 -8.52 3.39
CA SER A 135 -3.79 -9.61 4.25
C SER A 135 -3.37 -9.44 5.70
N LYS A 136 -2.21 -8.82 5.93
CA LYS A 136 -1.61 -8.64 7.27
C LYS A 136 -1.99 -7.32 7.93
N ALA A 137 -2.86 -6.51 7.32
CA ALA A 137 -3.15 -5.16 7.79
C ALA A 137 -3.73 -5.12 9.21
N GLY A 138 -4.50 -6.14 9.63
CA GLY A 138 -5.05 -6.26 10.99
C GLY A 138 -3.99 -6.47 12.08
N ARG A 139 -2.73 -6.74 11.72
CA ARG A 139 -1.62 -6.82 12.69
C ARG A 139 -1.13 -5.44 13.17
N ILE A 140 -1.76 -4.34 12.72
CA ILE A 140 -1.43 -2.97 13.14
C ILE A 140 -1.78 -2.68 14.61
N LEU A 141 -2.56 -3.55 15.25
CA LEU A 141 -3.12 -3.32 16.60
C LEU A 141 -2.08 -3.13 17.71
N GLY A 142 -0.82 -3.52 17.49
CA GLY A 142 0.29 -3.25 18.41
C GLY A 142 1.18 -2.06 18.04
N SER A 143 0.84 -1.28 17.01
CA SER A 143 1.71 -0.25 16.43
C SER A 143 1.61 1.12 17.10
N LEU A 144 2.59 2.00 16.82
CA LEU A 144 2.58 3.39 17.26
C LEU A 144 1.32 4.14 16.79
N ASP A 145 0.87 3.87 15.57
CA ASP A 145 -0.26 4.54 14.92
C ASP A 145 -1.56 4.21 15.66
N ASN A 146 -1.68 3.00 16.23
CA ASN A 146 -2.84 2.58 17.01
C ASN A 146 -2.89 3.21 18.42
N ILE A 147 -1.75 3.66 18.97
CA ILE A 147 -1.71 4.32 20.29
C ILE A 147 -2.53 5.62 20.29
N LEU A 148 -2.57 6.33 19.16
CA LEU A 148 -3.40 7.53 19.02
C LEU A 148 -4.87 7.20 19.28
N ALA A 149 -5.43 6.26 18.52
CA ALA A 149 -6.83 5.86 18.64
C ALA A 149 -7.14 5.12 19.95
N GLU A 150 -6.21 4.34 20.51
CA GLU A 150 -6.46 3.57 21.73
C GLU A 150 -6.31 4.38 23.03
N VAL A 151 -5.40 5.35 23.05
CA VAL A 151 -4.96 6.01 24.29
C VAL A 151 -5.10 7.53 24.25
N VAL A 152 -4.69 8.18 23.16
CA VAL A 152 -4.66 9.65 23.09
C VAL A 152 -6.05 10.23 22.81
N GLU A 153 -6.72 9.68 21.80
CA GLU A 153 -8.07 10.05 21.38
C GLU A 153 -9.13 9.18 22.08
N GLY A 154 -8.78 7.92 22.32
CA GLY A 154 -9.66 6.90 22.87
C GLY A 154 -9.64 6.78 24.37
N ASN A 155 -10.51 5.92 24.88
CA ASN A 155 -10.54 5.47 26.26
C ASN A 155 -11.13 4.05 26.31
N ARG A 156 -11.30 3.47 27.50
CA ARG A 156 -11.89 2.13 27.67
C ARG A 156 -13.41 2.17 27.91
N GLY A 157 -14.12 3.12 27.30
CA GLY A 157 -15.54 3.33 27.52
C GLY A 157 -16.46 2.32 26.83
N MET A 158 -16.01 1.68 25.75
CA MET A 158 -16.83 0.72 25.00
C MET A 158 -16.73 -0.67 25.64
N VAL A 159 -17.71 -1.05 26.45
CA VAL A 159 -17.79 -2.37 27.09
C VAL A 159 -18.68 -3.29 26.27
N THR A 160 -18.15 -4.46 25.91
CA THR A 160 -18.87 -5.52 25.20
C THR A 160 -18.56 -6.88 25.87
N PRO A 161 -19.29 -7.97 25.57
CA PRO A 161 -19.05 -9.27 26.21
C PRO A 161 -17.58 -9.74 26.13
N MET A 162 -16.92 -9.55 24.98
CA MET A 162 -15.51 -9.94 24.80
C MET A 162 -14.51 -8.87 25.25
N PHE A 163 -15.00 -7.70 25.63
CA PHE A 163 -14.20 -6.60 26.17
C PHE A 163 -14.79 -6.08 27.49
N PRO A 164 -14.86 -6.91 28.55
CA PRO A 164 -15.50 -6.53 29.82
C PRO A 164 -14.77 -5.41 30.56
N GLN A 165 -13.47 -5.24 30.28
CA GLN A 165 -12.65 -4.13 30.81
C GLN A 165 -12.68 -2.90 29.90
N GLY A 166 -13.57 -2.87 28.90
CA GLY A 166 -13.71 -1.81 27.93
C GLY A 166 -12.69 -1.82 26.80
N ASN A 167 -13.03 -1.14 25.71
CA ASN A 167 -12.24 -0.97 24.49
C ASN A 167 -12.36 0.47 23.97
N SER A 168 -11.47 0.87 23.07
CA SER A 168 -11.53 2.18 22.41
C SER A 168 -12.54 2.20 21.28
N ALA A 169 -13.60 3.01 21.45
CA ALA A 169 -14.55 3.28 20.38
C ALA A 169 -13.89 3.95 19.16
N ALA A 170 -12.85 4.77 19.37
CA ALA A 170 -12.11 5.40 18.28
C ALA A 170 -11.33 4.37 17.45
N ALA A 171 -10.71 3.38 18.10
CA ALA A 171 -10.02 2.29 17.41
C ALA A 171 -11.00 1.39 16.61
N VAL A 172 -12.13 1.01 17.24
CA VAL A 172 -13.17 0.17 16.64
C VAL A 172 -13.79 0.80 15.39
N ASN A 173 -14.07 2.11 15.43
CA ASN A 173 -14.77 2.80 14.35
C ASN A 173 -13.84 3.46 13.32
N GLY A 174 -12.59 3.76 13.69
CA GLY A 174 -11.59 4.33 12.79
C GLY A 174 -10.66 3.25 12.23
N CYS A 175 -9.62 2.92 13.00
CA CYS A 175 -8.52 2.05 12.55
C CYS A 175 -9.00 0.68 12.07
N TRP A 176 -9.89 0.02 12.83
CA TRP A 176 -10.29 -1.36 12.57
C TRP A 176 -11.18 -1.51 11.34
N GLN A 177 -11.83 -0.43 10.90
CA GLN A 177 -12.68 -0.43 9.71
C GLN A 177 -11.88 -0.42 8.40
N CYS A 178 -10.63 0.07 8.43
CA CYS A 178 -9.71 0.04 7.29
C CYS A 178 -8.75 -1.16 7.37
N HIS A 179 -8.10 -1.35 8.52
CA HIS A 179 -7.05 -2.37 8.69
C HIS A 179 -7.60 -3.76 8.97
N GLY A 180 -8.68 -3.84 9.75
CA GLY A 180 -9.22 -5.08 10.27
C GLY A 180 -8.86 -5.27 11.74
N SER A 181 -9.59 -6.18 12.39
CA SER A 181 -9.32 -6.64 13.76
C SER A 181 -9.50 -8.15 13.81
N GLU A 182 -9.08 -8.76 14.93
CA GLU A 182 -9.50 -10.13 15.25
C GLU A 182 -10.99 -10.15 15.56
N VAL A 183 -11.74 -10.96 14.82
CA VAL A 183 -13.15 -11.17 15.08
C VAL A 183 -13.30 -12.05 16.32
N LYS A 184 -14.08 -11.60 17.30
CA LYS A 184 -14.38 -12.37 18.50
C LYS A 184 -15.77 -12.97 18.41
N VAL A 185 -15.85 -14.28 18.61
CA VAL A 185 -17.09 -15.05 18.64
C VAL A 185 -17.54 -15.25 20.09
N LEU A 186 -18.83 -15.09 20.33
CA LEU A 186 -19.52 -15.32 21.60
C LEU A 186 -19.88 -16.81 21.74
N GLU A 187 -20.22 -17.25 22.94
CA GLU A 187 -20.57 -18.65 23.23
C GLU A 187 -21.76 -19.17 22.40
N ASP A 188 -22.65 -18.29 21.92
CA ASP A 188 -23.81 -18.63 21.11
C ASP A 188 -23.57 -18.54 19.60
N GLY A 189 -22.30 -18.45 19.16
CA GLY A 189 -21.90 -18.31 17.76
C GLY A 189 -22.09 -16.90 17.18
N LYS A 190 -22.65 -15.96 17.96
CA LYS A 190 -22.75 -14.56 17.52
C LYS A 190 -21.40 -13.86 17.60
N LEU A 191 -21.29 -12.73 16.92
CA LEU A 191 -20.05 -11.96 16.86
C LEU A 191 -20.10 -10.78 17.81
N ASP A 192 -18.99 -10.49 18.51
CA ASP A 192 -18.91 -9.40 19.46
C ASP A 192 -19.00 -8.03 18.75
N PRO A 193 -19.85 -7.10 19.24
CA PRO A 193 -20.07 -5.82 18.58
C PRO A 193 -18.85 -4.88 18.55
N ALA A 194 -17.81 -5.13 19.33
CA ALA A 194 -16.54 -4.39 19.21
C ALA A 194 -15.72 -4.83 17.99
N THR A 195 -15.97 -6.02 17.45
CA THR A 195 -15.16 -6.61 16.36
C THR A 195 -15.97 -6.96 15.13
N TRP A 196 -17.29 -6.79 15.18
CA TRP A 196 -18.21 -6.98 14.07
C TRP A 196 -19.37 -5.96 14.11
N PRO A 197 -19.76 -5.35 12.97
CA PRO A 197 -19.26 -5.54 11.62
C PRO A 197 -17.84 -4.99 11.41
N ASN A 198 -17.02 -5.74 10.67
CA ASN A 198 -15.68 -5.34 10.30
C ASN A 198 -15.48 -5.44 8.78
N SER A 199 -14.98 -4.36 8.20
CA SER A 199 -14.78 -4.20 6.75
C SER A 199 -13.30 -3.97 6.39
N GLY A 200 -12.40 -4.23 7.33
CA GLY A 200 -10.98 -4.01 7.16
C GLY A 200 -10.31 -5.11 6.36
N ILE A 201 -9.34 -4.72 5.54
CA ILE A 201 -8.78 -5.58 4.50
C ILE A 201 -7.98 -6.77 5.06
N GLY A 202 -7.34 -6.60 6.22
CA GLY A 202 -6.56 -7.63 6.91
C GLY A 202 -7.24 -8.17 8.17
N ARG A 203 -8.58 -8.23 8.18
CA ARG A 203 -9.38 -8.85 9.26
C ARG A 203 -8.86 -10.25 9.58
N ILE A 204 -8.75 -10.61 10.87
CA ILE A 204 -8.39 -11.97 11.29
C ILE A 204 -9.71 -12.70 11.58
N ASN A 205 -10.00 -13.72 10.77
CA ASN A 205 -11.26 -14.44 10.77
C ASN A 205 -11.30 -15.55 11.84
N PRO A 206 -12.49 -16.04 12.23
CA PRO A 206 -12.64 -17.12 13.22
C PRO A 206 -11.92 -18.42 12.84
N ASP A 207 -11.79 -18.73 11.54
CA ASP A 207 -11.03 -19.88 11.02
C ASP A 207 -9.50 -19.67 11.02
N GLY A 208 -9.03 -18.53 11.53
CA GLY A 208 -7.61 -18.15 11.58
C GLY A 208 -7.06 -17.58 10.28
N SER A 209 -7.83 -17.56 9.19
CA SER A 209 -7.41 -16.94 7.94
C SER A 209 -7.36 -15.41 8.08
N GLU A 210 -6.44 -14.77 7.36
CA GLU A 210 -6.26 -13.33 7.40
C GLU A 210 -6.71 -12.71 6.08
N GLY A 211 -7.66 -11.78 6.16
CA GLY A 211 -8.17 -11.07 5.00
C GLY A 211 -9.67 -10.83 5.01
N SER A 212 -10.10 -9.84 4.23
CA SER A 212 -11.49 -9.69 3.82
C SER A 212 -11.58 -9.52 2.31
N CYS A 213 -11.97 -10.58 1.59
CA CYS A 213 -12.13 -10.55 0.13
C CYS A 213 -13.23 -9.57 -0.32
N ALA A 214 -14.14 -9.16 0.57
CA ALA A 214 -15.19 -8.19 0.27
C ALA A 214 -14.74 -6.72 0.41
N ALA A 215 -13.44 -6.45 0.65
CA ALA A 215 -12.93 -5.10 0.83
C ALA A 215 -13.02 -4.24 -0.45
N CYS A 216 -12.80 -4.84 -1.64
CA CYS A 216 -12.78 -4.14 -2.93
C CYS A 216 -14.01 -4.44 -3.80
N HIS A 217 -14.44 -5.70 -3.86
CA HIS A 217 -15.68 -6.10 -4.55
C HIS A 217 -16.68 -6.60 -3.51
N GLN A 218 -17.58 -5.70 -3.11
CA GLN A 218 -18.42 -5.87 -1.94
C GLN A 218 -19.42 -7.02 -2.13
N ARG A 219 -19.72 -7.68 -1.01
CA ARG A 219 -20.86 -8.60 -0.91
C ARG A 219 -22.17 -7.82 -1.13
N HIS A 220 -23.21 -8.37 -1.76
CA HIS A 220 -23.29 -9.72 -2.35
C HIS A 220 -23.24 -9.72 -3.88
N ASP A 221 -22.90 -8.59 -4.50
CA ASP A 221 -22.77 -8.48 -5.96
C ASP A 221 -21.38 -8.96 -6.46
N PHE A 222 -20.34 -8.80 -5.63
CA PHE A 222 -18.96 -9.21 -5.93
C PHE A 222 -18.48 -8.71 -7.30
N SER A 223 -18.79 -7.44 -7.61
CA SER A 223 -18.55 -6.84 -8.92
C SER A 223 -17.08 -6.52 -9.16
N ALA A 224 -16.49 -7.14 -10.19
CA ALA A 224 -15.16 -6.77 -10.68
C ALA A 224 -15.10 -5.32 -11.17
N ALA A 225 -16.19 -4.77 -11.70
CA ALA A 225 -16.25 -3.36 -12.11
C ALA A 225 -16.15 -2.43 -10.90
N GLN A 226 -16.78 -2.78 -9.77
CA GLN A 226 -16.61 -2.05 -8.52
C GLN A 226 -15.13 -2.07 -8.06
N ALA A 227 -14.49 -3.24 -8.08
CA ALA A 227 -13.07 -3.36 -7.72
C ALA A 227 -12.14 -2.54 -8.64
N ARG A 228 -12.50 -2.37 -9.91
CA ARG A 228 -11.74 -1.58 -10.90
C ARG A 228 -11.97 -0.08 -10.78
N HIS A 229 -13.02 0.34 -10.09
CA HIS A 229 -13.39 1.73 -9.92
C HIS A 229 -12.57 2.37 -8.77
N PRO A 230 -11.91 3.54 -8.98
CA PRO A 230 -11.06 4.18 -7.96
C PRO A 230 -11.73 4.41 -6.60
N ASP A 231 -13.03 4.69 -6.58
CA ASP A 231 -13.79 4.95 -5.34
C ASP A 231 -13.75 3.79 -4.35
N THR A 232 -13.59 2.54 -4.81
CA THR A 232 -13.50 1.41 -3.88
C THR A 232 -12.24 1.47 -3.02
N CYS A 233 -11.13 1.99 -3.57
CA CYS A 233 -9.87 2.16 -2.85
C CYS A 233 -9.97 3.33 -1.86
N GLY A 234 -10.73 4.36 -2.25
CA GLY A 234 -10.92 5.61 -1.49
C GLY A 234 -11.59 5.45 -0.13
N LYS A 235 -12.18 4.28 0.19
CA LYS A 235 -12.63 3.98 1.55
C LYS A 235 -11.47 4.03 2.57
N CYS A 236 -10.28 3.59 2.16
CA CYS A 236 -9.12 3.44 3.06
C CYS A 236 -7.93 4.31 2.61
N HIS A 237 -7.73 4.46 1.31
CA HIS A 237 -6.62 5.21 0.71
C HIS A 237 -6.97 6.68 0.51
N MET A 238 -7.17 7.38 1.63
CA MET A 238 -7.60 8.77 1.67
C MET A 238 -7.01 9.48 2.91
N GLY A 239 -7.26 10.78 3.03
CA GLY A 239 -7.03 11.52 4.26
C GLY A 239 -5.59 12.03 4.44
N PRO A 240 -5.22 12.42 5.66
CA PRO A 240 -4.07 13.30 5.89
C PRO A 240 -2.70 12.62 5.71
N ASP A 241 -2.63 11.31 5.85
CA ASP A 241 -1.37 10.55 5.86
C ASP A 241 -1.12 9.76 4.58
N HIS A 242 -2.17 9.42 3.84
CA HIS A 242 -2.05 8.75 2.56
C HIS A 242 -3.24 9.08 1.64
N PRO A 243 -3.31 10.30 1.09
CA PRO A 243 -4.43 10.76 0.26
C PRO A 243 -4.35 10.25 -1.18
N GLN A 244 -4.19 8.93 -1.39
CA GLN A 244 -4.01 8.43 -2.75
C GLN A 244 -5.24 8.65 -3.64
N LYS A 245 -6.44 8.64 -3.05
CA LYS A 245 -7.69 8.96 -3.74
C LYS A 245 -7.73 10.41 -4.23
N GLU A 246 -7.41 11.36 -3.36
CA GLU A 246 -7.41 12.79 -3.67
C GLU A 246 -6.31 13.13 -4.68
N ILE A 247 -5.11 12.54 -4.52
CA ILE A 247 -4.02 12.64 -5.49
C ILE A 247 -4.45 12.11 -6.87
N TYR A 248 -5.12 10.96 -6.91
CA TYR A 248 -5.61 10.41 -8.17
C TYR A 248 -6.64 11.34 -8.82
N GLU A 249 -7.59 11.86 -8.05
CA GLU A 249 -8.63 12.77 -8.54
C GLU A 249 -8.07 14.09 -9.11
N GLU A 250 -7.02 14.66 -8.52
CA GLU A 250 -6.38 15.86 -9.08
C GLU A 250 -5.51 15.57 -10.31
N SER A 251 -5.01 14.34 -10.45
CA SER A 251 -4.12 13.94 -11.53
C SER A 251 -4.84 13.95 -12.89
N LYS A 252 -4.07 14.07 -13.98
CA LYS A 252 -4.62 13.92 -15.34
C LYS A 252 -5.21 12.52 -15.59
N HIS A 253 -4.73 11.50 -14.89
CA HIS A 253 -5.29 10.16 -14.97
C HIS A 253 -6.71 10.11 -14.40
N GLY A 254 -6.93 10.63 -13.19
CA GLY A 254 -8.26 10.68 -12.58
C GLY A 254 -9.23 11.56 -13.36
N ILE A 255 -8.79 12.75 -13.78
CA ILE A 255 -9.61 13.64 -14.63
C ILE A 255 -10.04 12.92 -15.91
N SER A 256 -9.12 12.22 -16.58
CA SER A 256 -9.45 11.46 -17.81
C SER A 256 -10.42 10.32 -17.54
N PHE A 257 -10.23 9.58 -16.44
CA PHE A 257 -11.12 8.49 -16.03
C PHE A 257 -12.55 8.97 -15.80
N PHE A 258 -12.74 9.97 -14.94
CA PHE A 258 -14.08 10.46 -14.61
C PHE A 258 -14.78 11.10 -15.82
N ALA A 259 -14.02 11.74 -16.71
CA ALA A 259 -14.57 12.27 -17.96
C ALA A 259 -14.98 11.17 -18.97
N ASN A 260 -14.43 9.96 -18.86
CA ASN A 260 -14.58 8.90 -19.85
C ASN A 260 -14.98 7.54 -19.26
N GLN A 261 -15.60 7.50 -18.07
CA GLN A 261 -15.93 6.27 -17.36
C GLN A 261 -16.71 5.26 -18.23
N HIS A 262 -17.66 5.74 -19.03
CA HIS A 262 -18.45 4.93 -19.97
C HIS A 262 -17.62 4.24 -21.07
N LYS A 263 -16.38 4.69 -21.33
CA LYS A 263 -15.45 4.10 -22.30
C LYS A 263 -14.46 3.13 -21.65
N MET A 264 -14.47 3.01 -20.33
CA MET A 264 -13.49 2.21 -19.59
C MET A 264 -13.80 0.72 -19.58
N ASN A 265 -14.99 0.29 -20.02
CA ASN A 265 -15.37 -1.12 -20.13
C ASN A 265 -15.16 -1.91 -18.81
N LEU A 266 -15.51 -1.30 -17.67
CA LEU A 266 -15.18 -1.81 -16.33
C LEU A 266 -15.77 -3.21 -16.04
N ASP A 267 -16.89 -3.56 -16.67
CA ASP A 267 -17.57 -4.85 -16.51
C ASP A 267 -16.96 -5.99 -17.35
N SER A 268 -15.97 -5.70 -18.20
CA SER A 268 -15.45 -6.69 -19.15
C SER A 268 -14.79 -7.90 -18.46
N PRO A 269 -15.04 -9.14 -18.92
CA PRO A 269 -14.31 -10.31 -18.40
C PRO A 269 -12.81 -10.25 -18.72
N LYS A 270 -12.42 -9.67 -19.86
CA LYS A 270 -11.03 -9.38 -20.24
C LYS A 270 -10.80 -7.87 -20.16
N TRP A 271 -9.87 -7.42 -19.32
CA TRP A 271 -9.67 -6.00 -19.03
C TRP A 271 -8.18 -5.66 -18.96
N ILE A 272 -7.58 -5.56 -20.15
CA ILE A 272 -6.16 -5.32 -20.37
C ILE A 272 -5.94 -3.89 -20.87
N VAL A 273 -5.11 -3.12 -20.18
CA VAL A 273 -4.74 -1.76 -20.62
C VAL A 273 -3.95 -1.82 -21.93
N GLY A 274 -4.25 -0.91 -22.86
CA GLY A 274 -3.66 -0.90 -24.21
C GLY A 274 -4.40 -1.76 -25.23
N GLU A 275 -5.19 -2.75 -24.78
CA GLU A 275 -6.00 -3.61 -25.66
C GLU A 275 -7.51 -3.34 -25.51
N ASP A 276 -8.05 -3.51 -24.30
CA ASP A 276 -9.49 -3.43 -24.03
C ASP A 276 -9.92 -2.02 -23.61
N TYR A 277 -8.99 -1.21 -23.10
CA TYR A 277 -9.15 0.21 -22.79
C TYR A 277 -7.79 0.93 -22.81
N HIS A 278 -7.80 2.24 -23.06
CA HIS A 278 -6.57 3.04 -23.18
C HIS A 278 -6.74 4.52 -22.77
N ILE A 279 -7.94 4.91 -22.31
CA ILE A 279 -8.27 6.33 -22.10
C ILE A 279 -7.67 6.87 -20.79
N ALA A 280 -7.65 6.06 -19.74
CA ALA A 280 -7.12 6.42 -18.44
C ALA A 280 -6.76 5.15 -17.66
N PRO A 281 -5.76 5.19 -16.76
CA PRO A 281 -5.59 4.15 -15.75
C PRO A 281 -6.48 4.42 -14.52
N THR A 282 -6.85 3.36 -13.80
CA THR A 282 -7.38 3.42 -12.43
C THR A 282 -6.35 2.90 -11.43
N CYS A 283 -6.67 2.97 -10.13
CA CYS A 283 -5.88 2.33 -9.08
C CYS A 283 -5.63 0.84 -9.39
N ALA A 284 -6.69 0.13 -9.80
CA ALA A 284 -6.61 -1.27 -10.19
C ALA A 284 -5.79 -1.48 -11.46
N THR A 285 -5.87 -0.58 -12.46
CA THR A 285 -5.00 -0.65 -13.67
C THR A 285 -3.53 -0.72 -13.27
N CYS A 286 -3.10 0.20 -12.41
CA CYS A 286 -1.69 0.34 -12.04
C CYS A 286 -1.22 -0.76 -11.09
N HIS A 287 -2.04 -1.17 -10.11
CA HIS A 287 -1.57 -2.02 -9.01
C HIS A 287 -1.98 -3.50 -9.08
N MET A 288 -2.96 -3.87 -9.91
CA MET A 288 -3.53 -5.22 -9.87
C MET A 288 -3.84 -5.82 -11.25
N SER A 289 -4.29 -5.01 -12.20
CA SER A 289 -4.89 -5.49 -13.45
C SER A 289 -3.84 -5.88 -14.46
N ALA A 290 -4.22 -6.78 -15.37
CA ALA A 290 -3.34 -7.27 -16.42
C ALA A 290 -2.90 -6.17 -17.41
N THR A 291 -1.73 -6.38 -17.97
CA THR A 291 -1.24 -5.77 -19.21
C THR A 291 -1.07 -6.89 -20.25
N PRO A 292 -0.65 -6.59 -21.50
CA PRO A 292 -0.31 -7.63 -22.47
C PRO A 292 0.80 -8.58 -22.00
N ASN A 293 1.66 -8.14 -21.07
CA ASN A 293 2.86 -8.87 -20.64
C ASN A 293 2.79 -9.41 -19.20
N GLN A 294 1.76 -9.06 -18.43
CA GLN A 294 1.57 -9.54 -17.05
C GLN A 294 0.10 -9.79 -16.74
N ASN A 295 -0.15 -10.84 -15.97
CA ASN A 295 -1.49 -11.24 -15.54
C ASN A 295 -2.05 -10.32 -14.44
N VAL A 296 -3.34 -10.50 -14.13
CA VAL A 296 -3.95 -9.91 -12.93
C VAL A 296 -3.32 -10.54 -11.70
N THR A 297 -3.09 -9.75 -10.66
CA THR A 297 -2.64 -10.23 -9.35
C THR A 297 -3.42 -9.59 -8.19
N HIS A 298 -3.59 -10.34 -7.09
CA HIS A 298 -4.13 -9.83 -5.83
C HIS A 298 -3.06 -9.40 -4.82
N ASP A 299 -1.77 -9.47 -5.18
CA ASP A 299 -0.69 -8.84 -4.42
C ASP A 299 -0.34 -7.46 -5.00
N VAL A 300 -0.93 -6.42 -4.40
CA VAL A 300 -0.69 -5.01 -4.79
C VAL A 300 0.75 -4.54 -4.57
N GLY A 301 1.56 -5.31 -3.83
CA GLY A 301 2.95 -5.00 -3.55
C GLY A 301 3.86 -5.17 -4.77
N LEU A 302 3.51 -6.05 -5.71
CA LEU A 302 4.40 -6.51 -6.79
C LEU A 302 4.79 -5.44 -7.82
N ARG A 303 4.22 -4.23 -7.72
CA ARG A 303 4.52 -3.08 -8.59
C ARG A 303 4.98 -1.82 -7.83
N ILE A 304 5.34 -1.96 -6.56
CA ILE A 304 5.78 -0.85 -5.69
C ILE A 304 7.31 -0.84 -5.64
N SER A 305 7.98 0.23 -6.09
CA SER A 305 9.46 0.34 -6.00
C SER A 305 9.95 1.12 -4.77
N TRP A 306 9.03 1.70 -3.99
CA TRP A 306 9.29 2.46 -2.76
C TRP A 306 8.15 2.25 -1.78
N ASN A 307 8.47 1.86 -0.55
CA ASN A 307 7.53 1.90 0.56
C ASN A 307 7.59 3.29 1.22
N ASN A 308 6.57 4.11 0.98
CA ASN A 308 6.46 5.49 1.48
C ASN A 308 5.78 5.60 2.86
N ARG A 309 5.38 4.48 3.48
CA ARG A 309 4.74 4.47 4.80
C ARG A 309 5.69 4.93 5.92
N PRO A 310 6.96 4.49 6.01
CA PRO A 310 7.81 4.84 7.13
C PRO A 310 8.31 6.30 7.06
N ALA A 311 8.86 6.78 8.18
CA ALA A 311 9.42 8.13 8.27
C ALA A 311 10.47 8.40 7.18
N VAL A 312 11.32 7.41 6.90
CA VAL A 312 12.24 7.35 5.74
C VAL A 312 11.67 6.36 4.74
N SER A 313 11.56 6.72 3.46
CA SER A 313 11.13 5.76 2.44
C SER A 313 12.18 4.68 2.27
N ILE A 314 11.74 3.42 2.24
CA ILE A 314 12.60 2.24 2.11
C ILE A 314 12.23 1.43 0.88
N ARG A 315 13.13 0.53 0.48
CA ARG A 315 12.83 -0.45 -0.56
C ARG A 315 11.81 -1.49 -0.05
N PRO A 316 10.86 -1.93 -0.88
CA PRO A 316 9.76 -2.83 -0.51
C PRO A 316 10.24 -4.16 0.06
N GLU A 317 11.28 -4.77 -0.50
CA GLU A 317 11.81 -6.06 -0.05
C GLU A 317 12.26 -6.03 1.43
N VAL A 318 12.72 -4.87 1.92
CA VAL A 318 13.08 -4.66 3.33
C VAL A 318 11.84 -4.70 4.23
N ALA A 319 10.72 -4.16 3.77
CA ALA A 319 9.45 -4.18 4.51
C ALA A 319 8.84 -5.58 4.52
N ASP A 320 8.85 -6.25 3.37
CA ASP A 320 8.31 -7.59 3.19
C ASP A 320 9.09 -8.62 4.04
N ALA A 321 10.43 -8.53 4.05
CA ALA A 321 11.29 -9.39 4.87
C ALA A 321 10.98 -9.26 6.37
N LYS A 322 10.70 -8.04 6.85
CA LYS A 322 10.32 -7.81 8.25
C LYS A 322 9.00 -8.49 8.63
N MET A 323 8.12 -8.72 7.65
CA MET A 323 6.82 -9.37 7.85
C MET A 323 6.82 -10.85 7.45
N GLY A 324 7.94 -11.40 6.99
CA GLY A 324 8.06 -12.78 6.54
C GLY A 324 7.22 -13.07 5.29
N LEU A 325 7.05 -12.07 4.42
CA LEU A 325 6.24 -12.18 3.20
C LEU A 325 7.09 -12.66 2.01
N PRO A 326 6.52 -13.42 1.06
CA PRO A 326 7.24 -13.94 -0.10
C PRO A 326 7.83 -12.84 -0.99
N GLY A 327 7.22 -11.65 -0.99
CA GLY A 327 7.75 -10.49 -1.72
C GLY A 327 9.15 -10.03 -1.28
N ALA A 328 9.67 -10.50 -0.14
CA ALA A 328 11.05 -10.26 0.28
C ALA A 328 12.09 -10.72 -0.75
N GLU A 329 11.76 -11.73 -1.55
CA GLU A 329 12.62 -12.29 -2.60
C GLU A 329 12.51 -11.52 -3.93
N ILE A 330 11.62 -10.53 -4.03
CA ILE A 330 11.36 -9.75 -5.24
C ILE A 330 11.91 -8.34 -5.07
N GLY A 331 13.01 -8.04 -5.75
CA GLY A 331 13.71 -6.76 -5.70
C GLY A 331 12.91 -5.58 -6.24
N TRP A 332 13.24 -4.37 -5.78
CA TRP A 332 12.54 -3.15 -6.20
C TRP A 332 12.69 -2.84 -7.70
N GLU A 333 13.78 -3.28 -8.33
CA GLU A 333 14.01 -3.13 -9.77
C GLU A 333 12.97 -3.91 -10.57
N GLU A 334 12.71 -5.16 -10.21
CA GLU A 334 11.68 -5.99 -10.87
C GLU A 334 10.29 -5.37 -10.69
N ARG A 335 9.97 -4.91 -9.47
CA ARG A 335 8.70 -4.21 -9.20
C ARG A 335 8.56 -2.92 -10.00
N ARG A 336 9.68 -2.20 -10.22
CA ARG A 336 9.71 -1.01 -11.06
C ARG A 336 9.48 -1.36 -12.51
N ASP A 337 10.10 -2.41 -13.02
CA ASP A 337 9.89 -2.87 -14.39
C ASP A 337 8.45 -3.32 -14.61
N ASN A 338 7.85 -4.01 -13.64
CA ASN A 338 6.42 -4.37 -13.65
C ASN A 338 5.51 -3.12 -13.71
N MET A 339 5.83 -2.04 -12.99
CA MET A 339 5.06 -0.79 -13.09
C MET A 339 5.33 -0.06 -14.41
N LYS A 340 6.59 -0.01 -14.88
CA LYS A 340 6.94 0.58 -16.18
C LYS A 340 6.20 -0.09 -17.32
N ASP A 341 6.05 -1.41 -17.29
CA ASP A 341 5.25 -2.15 -18.27
C ASP A 341 3.80 -1.61 -18.33
N VAL A 342 3.17 -1.32 -17.19
CA VAL A 342 1.85 -0.65 -17.18
C VAL A 342 1.92 0.71 -17.89
N CYS A 343 2.90 1.55 -17.54
CA CYS A 343 3.04 2.89 -18.12
C CYS A 343 3.22 2.85 -19.65
N LEU A 344 4.00 1.88 -20.15
CA LEU A 344 4.35 1.74 -21.56
C LEU A 344 3.17 1.35 -22.46
N ASN A 345 2.04 0.94 -21.90
CA ASN A 345 0.81 0.72 -22.65
C ASN A 345 0.15 2.03 -23.13
N CYS A 346 0.57 3.19 -22.62
CA CYS A 346 0.03 4.50 -23.01
C CYS A 346 1.12 5.57 -23.24
N HIS A 347 2.31 5.42 -22.67
CA HIS A 347 3.39 6.39 -22.73
C HIS A 347 4.64 5.83 -23.41
N ASN A 348 5.43 6.72 -24.01
CA ASN A 348 6.73 6.33 -24.54
C ASN A 348 7.78 6.21 -23.42
N ILE A 349 8.83 5.44 -23.69
CA ILE A 349 9.89 5.11 -22.71
C ILE A 349 10.58 6.34 -22.13
N SER A 350 10.88 7.38 -22.93
CA SER A 350 11.62 8.54 -22.43
C SER A 350 10.78 9.36 -21.45
N TRP A 351 9.45 9.42 -21.67
CA TRP A 351 8.54 10.03 -20.72
C TRP A 351 8.50 9.26 -19.39
N VAL A 352 8.42 7.92 -19.45
CA VAL A 352 8.39 7.07 -18.25
C VAL A 352 9.69 7.15 -17.46
N ASP A 353 10.83 7.13 -18.13
CA ASP A 353 12.13 7.26 -17.47
C ASP A 353 12.31 8.63 -16.81
N ASN A 354 11.88 9.71 -17.48
CA ASN A 354 11.91 11.05 -16.90
C ASN A 354 11.02 11.16 -15.65
N PHE A 355 9.86 10.50 -15.63
CA PHE A 355 9.01 10.44 -14.45
C PHE A 355 9.76 9.80 -13.26
N TYR A 356 10.42 8.66 -13.47
CA TYR A 356 11.15 8.01 -12.38
C TYR A 356 12.35 8.80 -11.88
N VAL A 357 13.04 9.54 -12.75
CA VAL A 357 14.09 10.49 -12.33
C VAL A 357 13.51 11.54 -11.38
N GLN A 358 12.35 12.13 -11.72
CA GLN A 358 11.69 13.13 -10.87
C GLN A 358 11.18 12.53 -9.56
N TYR A 359 10.58 11.34 -9.62
CA TYR A 359 10.09 10.63 -8.45
C TYR A 359 11.21 10.30 -7.46
N ASP A 360 12.26 9.64 -7.93
CA ASP A 360 13.39 9.26 -7.08
C ASP A 360 14.10 10.49 -6.50
N ALA A 361 14.24 11.57 -7.27
CA ALA A 361 14.83 12.81 -6.78
C ALA A 361 14.04 13.44 -5.62
N LEU A 362 12.70 13.38 -5.64
CA LEU A 362 11.92 13.89 -4.52
C LEU A 362 12.01 12.97 -3.29
N ILE A 363 12.04 11.66 -3.49
CA ILE A 363 12.23 10.69 -2.40
C ILE A 363 13.57 10.95 -1.70
N GLU A 364 14.64 11.11 -2.47
CA GLU A 364 15.98 11.45 -1.97
C GLU A 364 15.97 12.79 -1.24
N LEU A 365 15.39 13.84 -1.84
CA LEU A 365 15.28 15.15 -1.22
C LEU A 365 14.64 15.04 0.16
N TYR A 366 13.48 14.38 0.25
CA TYR A 366 12.78 14.24 1.52
C TYR A 366 13.57 13.39 2.53
N ASN A 367 14.12 12.25 2.09
CA ASN A 367 14.85 11.32 2.94
C ASN A 367 16.10 11.97 3.56
N GLU A 368 16.95 12.61 2.76
CA GLU A 368 18.20 13.19 3.24
C GLU A 368 18.02 14.53 3.94
N LYS A 369 17.12 15.38 3.43
CA LYS A 369 16.93 16.72 3.98
C LYS A 369 16.09 16.71 5.25
N PHE A 370 15.04 15.89 5.32
CA PHE A 370 14.08 16.02 6.43
C PHE A 370 14.03 14.75 7.29
N ALA A 371 13.85 13.59 6.67
CA ALA A 371 13.53 12.38 7.43
C ALA A 371 14.69 11.87 8.28
N LYS A 372 15.87 11.64 7.69
CA LYS A 372 17.06 11.14 8.40
C LYS A 372 17.52 12.08 9.52
N PRO A 373 17.82 13.38 9.27
CA PRO A 373 18.25 14.29 10.33
C PRO A 373 17.15 14.52 11.37
N GLY A 374 15.89 14.64 10.94
CA GLY A 374 14.77 14.83 11.85
C GLY A 374 14.58 13.65 12.80
N LEU A 375 14.72 12.40 12.31
CA LEU A 375 14.63 11.21 13.14
C LEU A 375 15.74 11.15 14.19
N GLU A 376 16.96 11.51 13.82
CA GLU A 376 18.10 11.54 14.74
C GLU A 376 17.93 12.63 15.81
N LEU A 377 17.52 13.84 15.43
CA LEU A 377 17.21 14.93 16.36
C LEU A 377 16.08 14.55 17.32
N TYR A 378 15.01 13.95 16.80
CA TYR A 378 13.87 13.49 17.61
C TYR A 378 14.29 12.41 18.63
N ALA A 379 15.16 11.49 18.22
CA ALA A 379 15.71 10.46 19.11
C ALA A 379 16.60 11.06 20.21
N LEU A 380 17.48 12.01 19.86
CA LEU A 380 18.33 12.71 20.83
C LEU A 380 17.54 13.57 21.82
N ALA A 381 16.37 14.07 21.42
CA ALA A 381 15.49 14.83 22.31
C ALA A 381 14.73 13.96 23.33
N ALA A 382 14.71 12.62 23.18
CA ALA A 382 13.91 11.74 24.03
C ALA A 382 14.13 11.94 25.56
N PRO A 383 15.37 12.10 26.08
CA PRO A 383 15.60 12.32 27.51
C PRO A 383 15.10 13.68 28.04
N LEU A 384 14.85 14.64 27.14
CA LEU A 384 14.43 16.00 27.48
C LEU A 384 12.91 16.18 27.45
N LYS A 385 12.19 15.21 26.89
CA LYS A 385 10.73 15.21 26.75
C LYS A 385 10.04 14.51 27.92
N ARG A 386 8.71 14.56 27.93
CA ARG A 386 7.93 13.64 28.78
C ARG A 386 8.19 12.19 28.35
N PRO A 387 8.28 11.24 29.29
CA PRO A 387 8.61 9.85 28.98
C PRO A 387 7.46 9.07 28.33
N VAL A 388 6.28 9.68 28.18
CA VAL A 388 5.11 9.08 27.54
C VAL A 388 5.01 9.54 26.09
N LYS A 389 4.61 8.62 25.19
CA LYS A 389 4.38 8.92 23.77
C LYS A 389 3.25 9.93 23.62
N PHE A 390 3.39 10.85 22.65
CA PHE A 390 2.42 11.93 22.41
C PHE A 390 2.16 12.78 23.67
N GLY A 391 3.11 12.83 24.60
CA GLY A 391 3.03 13.63 25.82
C GLY A 391 3.59 15.03 25.66
N SER A 392 4.38 15.27 24.62
CA SER A 392 5.12 16.53 24.37
C SER A 392 4.74 17.12 23.02
N LYS A 393 4.84 18.45 22.89
CA LYS A 393 4.58 19.15 21.61
C LYS A 393 5.45 18.59 20.47
N LEU A 394 6.73 18.34 20.73
CA LEU A 394 7.64 17.74 19.75
C LEU A 394 7.14 16.40 19.18
N ASP A 395 6.39 15.61 19.97
CA ASP A 395 5.86 14.32 19.50
C ASP A 395 4.86 14.51 18.35
N PHE A 396 3.95 15.49 18.48
CA PHE A 396 2.97 15.82 17.45
C PHE A 396 3.62 16.49 16.25
N VAL A 397 4.48 17.49 16.48
CA VAL A 397 5.19 18.21 15.39
C VAL A 397 5.99 17.22 14.53
N TRP A 398 6.78 16.34 15.16
CA TRP A 398 7.53 15.35 14.41
C TRP A 398 6.60 14.36 13.70
N PHE A 399 5.56 13.88 14.38
CA PHE A 399 4.58 12.96 13.78
C PHE A 399 3.96 13.56 12.52
N GLU A 400 3.46 14.79 12.56
CA GLU A 400 2.83 15.44 11.40
C GLU A 400 3.80 15.65 10.24
N ILE A 401 5.05 16.04 10.51
CA ILE A 401 6.09 16.20 9.49
C ILE A 401 6.31 14.92 8.70
N TRP A 402 6.48 13.77 9.35
CA TRP A 402 6.81 12.53 8.62
C TRP A 402 5.58 11.71 8.23
N HIS A 403 4.55 11.66 9.08
CA HIS A 403 3.34 10.83 8.92
C HIS A 403 2.34 11.48 7.99
N HIS A 404 2.10 12.79 8.10
CA HIS A 404 1.16 13.49 7.23
C HIS A 404 1.88 14.07 6.03
N GLU A 405 2.62 15.15 6.24
CA GLU A 405 3.14 16.02 5.18
C GLU A 405 4.18 15.28 4.33
N GLY A 406 5.09 14.57 5.00
CA GLY A 406 6.11 13.77 4.35
C GLY A 406 5.52 12.64 3.53
N ARG A 407 4.50 11.93 4.04
CA ARG A 407 3.81 10.91 3.22
C ARG A 407 3.04 11.55 2.08
N ARG A 408 2.35 12.68 2.28
CA ARG A 408 1.64 13.41 1.22
C ARG A 408 2.55 13.81 0.07
N ALA A 409 3.72 14.39 0.38
CA ALA A 409 4.71 14.76 -0.62
C ALA A 409 5.13 13.55 -1.48
N ARG A 410 5.47 12.43 -0.83
CA ARG A 410 6.00 11.22 -1.47
C ARG A 410 4.94 10.45 -2.26
N HIS A 411 3.70 10.41 -1.76
CA HIS A 411 2.58 9.84 -2.52
C HIS A 411 2.19 10.76 -3.69
N GLY A 412 2.15 12.07 -3.48
CA GLY A 412 1.83 13.07 -4.51
C GLY A 412 2.72 12.89 -5.74
N VAL A 413 4.04 12.82 -5.54
CA VAL A 413 4.95 12.66 -6.68
C VAL A 413 4.81 11.31 -7.36
N SER A 414 4.48 10.25 -6.60
CA SER A 414 4.36 8.89 -7.14
C SER A 414 3.14 8.70 -8.07
N MET A 415 2.15 9.60 -7.99
CA MET A 415 0.92 9.53 -8.79
C MET A 415 0.63 10.85 -9.52
N MET A 416 1.65 11.69 -9.71
CA MET A 416 1.58 12.95 -10.46
C MET A 416 0.53 13.93 -9.91
N GLY A 417 0.44 14.02 -8.59
CA GLY A 417 -0.30 15.04 -7.88
C GLY A 417 0.59 16.21 -7.45
N PRO A 418 0.62 17.33 -8.21
CA PRO A 418 1.53 18.43 -7.93
C PRO A 418 1.17 19.20 -6.66
N ASP A 419 -0.12 19.31 -6.30
CA ASP A 419 -0.55 20.06 -5.12
C ASP A 419 -0.19 19.29 -3.84
N TYR A 420 -0.42 17.97 -3.86
CA TYR A 420 0.01 17.07 -2.78
C TYR A 420 1.51 16.91 -2.67
N THR A 421 2.25 17.06 -3.78
CA THR A 421 3.71 17.11 -3.76
C THR A 421 4.21 18.39 -3.09
N HIS A 422 3.59 19.53 -3.40
CA HIS A 422 4.06 20.83 -2.96
C HIS A 422 3.29 21.37 -1.76
N TRP A 423 2.10 21.96 -1.97
CA TRP A 423 1.39 22.75 -0.98
C TRP A 423 0.92 21.92 0.22
N HIS A 424 0.45 20.70 0.00
CA HIS A 424 0.08 19.77 1.08
C HIS A 424 1.23 18.84 1.50
N GLY A 425 2.40 18.97 0.86
CA GLY A 425 3.55 18.09 1.06
C GLY A 425 4.78 18.87 1.49
N THR A 426 5.71 19.05 0.55
CA THR A 426 7.02 19.66 0.83
C THR A 426 6.96 21.06 1.46
N TYR A 427 5.93 21.86 1.14
CA TYR A 427 5.72 23.17 1.77
C TYR A 427 5.44 23.03 3.27
N GLU A 428 4.50 22.17 3.64
CA GLU A 428 4.15 21.94 5.05
C GLU A 428 5.31 21.29 5.81
N VAL A 429 5.98 20.28 5.21
CA VAL A 429 7.20 19.69 5.79
C VAL A 429 8.21 20.78 6.12
N ALA A 430 8.52 21.67 5.16
CA ALA A 430 9.47 22.74 5.38
C ALA A 430 8.95 23.73 6.45
N LYS A 431 7.70 24.16 6.34
CA LYS A 431 7.08 25.08 7.30
C LYS A 431 7.21 24.54 8.71
N HIS A 432 6.75 23.33 9.01
CA HIS A 432 6.78 22.80 10.36
C HIS A 432 8.19 22.40 10.81
N PHE A 433 9.05 21.92 9.91
CA PHE A 433 10.45 21.64 10.26
C PHE A 433 11.18 22.90 10.75
N TYR A 434 11.08 24.00 10.02
CA TYR A 434 11.81 25.23 10.33
C TYR A 434 11.12 26.16 11.33
N SER A 435 9.78 26.20 11.37
CA SER A 435 9.04 27.11 12.26
C SER A 435 8.57 26.47 13.56
N GLU A 436 8.56 25.14 13.67
CA GLU A 436 8.06 24.43 14.86
C GLU A 436 9.07 23.44 15.43
N PHE A 437 9.58 22.51 14.61
CA PHE A 437 10.45 21.43 15.08
C PHE A 437 11.80 21.96 15.59
N ILE A 438 12.49 22.78 14.80
CA ILE A 438 13.77 23.38 15.21
C ILE A 438 13.62 24.26 16.47
N PRO A 439 12.69 25.23 16.54
CA PRO A 439 12.51 26.04 17.75
C PRO A 439 12.15 25.22 19.00
N GLU A 440 11.34 24.17 18.86
CA GLU A 440 11.01 23.27 19.98
C GLU A 440 12.25 22.51 20.49
N LEU A 441 13.13 22.06 19.59
CA LEU A 441 14.40 21.44 19.97
C LEU A 441 15.32 22.42 20.68
N GLU A 442 15.42 23.67 20.21
CA GLU A 442 16.18 24.74 20.87
C GLU A 442 15.65 25.00 22.28
N GLU A 443 14.33 25.08 22.45
CA GLU A 443 13.70 25.25 23.78
C GLU A 443 14.00 24.07 24.71
N LEU A 444 13.99 22.83 24.20
CA LEU A 444 14.36 21.63 24.97
C LEU A 444 15.84 21.65 25.39
N VAL A 445 16.73 22.11 24.53
CA VAL A 445 18.16 22.31 24.86
C VAL A 445 18.29 23.31 26.02
N GLU A 446 17.68 24.49 25.92
CA GLU A 446 17.79 25.52 26.95
C GLU A 446 17.21 25.06 28.30
N LYS A 447 16.05 24.38 28.28
CA LYS A 447 15.47 23.79 29.50
C LYS A 447 16.35 22.69 30.08
N GLY A 448 16.97 21.86 29.23
CA GLY A 448 17.87 20.80 29.67
C GLY A 448 19.12 21.35 30.34
N ARG A 449 19.72 22.40 29.75
CA ARG A 449 20.85 23.16 30.33
C ARG A 449 20.50 23.79 31.68
N ALA A 450 19.30 24.33 31.81
CA ALA A 450 18.84 24.98 33.04
C ALA A 450 18.29 24.02 34.10
N SER A 451 18.29 22.71 33.85
CA SER A 451 17.57 21.74 34.68
C SER A 451 18.23 21.44 36.03
N GLY A 452 19.55 21.63 36.16
CA GLY A 452 20.33 21.17 37.31
C GLY A 452 20.45 19.65 37.44
N ASP A 453 19.98 18.90 36.43
CA ASP A 453 20.09 17.44 36.32
C ASP A 453 21.24 17.12 35.34
N PRO A 454 22.36 16.55 35.82
CA PRO A 454 23.52 16.26 34.97
C PRO A 454 23.20 15.39 33.75
N ALA A 455 22.20 14.51 33.84
CA ALA A 455 21.81 13.66 32.72
C ALA A 455 21.07 14.46 31.63
N LYS A 456 20.22 15.41 32.03
CA LYS A 456 19.51 16.30 31.10
C LYS A 456 20.43 17.36 30.51
N GLU A 457 21.37 17.89 31.28
CA GLU A 457 22.40 18.79 30.77
C GLU A 457 23.24 18.09 29.69
N ALA A 458 23.71 16.87 29.95
CA ALA A 458 24.45 16.09 28.97
C ALA A 458 23.63 15.74 27.72
N ALA A 459 22.33 15.46 27.88
CA ALA A 459 21.43 15.23 26.74
C ALA A 459 21.20 16.50 25.91
N ALA A 460 21.06 17.66 26.57
CA ALA A 460 20.91 18.95 25.92
C ALA A 460 22.11 19.30 25.06
N GLU A 461 23.34 19.11 25.56
CA GLU A 461 24.54 19.39 24.75
C GLU A 461 24.67 18.45 23.55
N LYS A 462 24.31 17.17 23.69
CA LYS A 462 24.29 16.24 22.55
C LYS A 462 23.28 16.66 21.49
N LEU A 463 22.06 17.02 21.91
CA LEU A 463 21.03 17.49 20.99
C LEU A 463 21.46 18.80 20.31
N HIS A 464 22.01 19.76 21.06
CA HIS A 464 22.49 21.02 20.53
C HIS A 464 23.59 20.83 19.48
N ALA A 465 24.59 19.99 19.78
CA ALA A 465 25.66 19.69 18.85
C ALA A 465 25.13 19.09 17.54
N LYS A 466 24.16 18.17 17.61
CA LYS A 466 23.54 17.60 16.42
C LYS A 466 22.68 18.62 15.67
N LEU A 467 21.96 19.48 16.38
CA LEU A 467 21.17 20.54 15.76
C LEU A 467 22.05 21.50 14.97
N GLU A 468 23.19 21.92 15.54
CA GLU A 468 24.19 22.73 14.83
C GLU A 468 24.75 22.01 13.61
N GLU A 469 25.07 20.71 13.71
CA GLU A 469 25.53 19.91 12.56
C GLU A 469 24.49 19.93 11.43
N VAL A 470 23.22 19.66 11.75
CA VAL A 470 22.12 19.64 10.77
C VAL A 470 21.92 21.02 10.15
N LEU A 471 21.87 22.08 10.96
CA LEU A 471 21.63 23.44 10.48
C LEU A 471 22.80 24.03 9.68
N ASN A 472 24.03 23.54 9.88
CA ASN A 472 25.19 23.94 9.10
C ASN A 472 25.41 23.08 7.83
N HIS A 473 24.68 21.98 7.67
CA HIS A 473 24.69 21.18 6.44
C HIS A 473 24.13 21.97 5.24
N ASP A 474 24.60 21.68 4.02
CA ASP A 474 24.19 22.39 2.79
C ASP A 474 22.67 22.40 2.56
N ASN A 475 21.98 21.35 3.01
CA ASN A 475 20.52 21.26 2.95
C ASN A 475 19.76 22.29 3.81
N HIS A 476 20.37 22.81 4.88
CA HIS A 476 19.70 23.65 5.89
C HIS A 476 20.39 24.98 6.17
N LYS A 477 21.66 25.18 5.80
CA LYS A 477 22.42 26.41 6.10
C LYS A 477 21.77 27.72 5.64
N TRP A 478 20.86 27.63 4.66
CA TRP A 478 20.02 28.75 4.25
C TRP A 478 19.18 29.32 5.41
N TYR A 479 18.71 28.48 6.34
CA TYR A 479 17.92 28.86 7.51
C TYR A 479 18.70 29.80 8.44
N LEU A 480 20.02 29.59 8.51
CA LEU A 480 20.95 30.45 9.24
C LEU A 480 21.40 31.69 8.44
N GLY A 481 20.85 31.92 7.25
CA GLY A 481 21.32 32.97 6.33
C GLY A 481 22.70 32.70 5.73
N LYS A 482 23.22 31.47 5.79
CA LYS A 482 24.56 31.09 5.32
C LYS A 482 24.57 30.60 3.86
N MET A 483 23.75 31.20 3.00
CA MET A 483 23.80 30.95 1.55
C MET A 483 25.10 31.49 0.97
N THR A 484 25.71 30.79 0.01
CA THR A 484 26.97 31.29 -0.57
C THR A 484 26.71 32.54 -1.43
N PRO A 485 27.69 33.46 -1.56
CA PRO A 485 27.56 34.61 -2.46
C PRO A 485 27.24 34.19 -3.91
N GLU A 486 27.79 33.07 -4.36
CA GLU A 486 27.56 32.52 -5.70
C GLU A 486 26.10 32.06 -5.88
N GLU A 487 25.54 31.34 -4.91
CA GLU A 487 24.13 30.92 -4.92
C GLU A 487 23.18 32.12 -4.90
N ALA A 488 23.47 33.11 -4.05
CA ALA A 488 22.67 34.33 -3.95
C ALA A 488 22.73 35.14 -5.26
N ALA A 489 23.90 35.27 -5.87
CA ALA A 489 24.08 35.93 -7.16
C ALA A 489 23.33 35.19 -8.28
N ALA A 490 23.44 33.86 -8.34
CA ALA A 490 22.74 33.04 -9.32
C ALA A 490 21.22 33.17 -9.20
N ARG A 491 20.66 33.15 -7.97
CA ARG A 491 19.23 33.35 -7.74
C ARG A 491 18.77 34.76 -8.15
N LYS A 492 19.56 35.78 -7.82
CA LYS A 492 19.26 37.17 -8.21
C LYS A 492 19.25 37.32 -9.74
N GLN A 493 20.27 36.79 -10.41
CA GLN A 493 20.36 36.80 -11.88
C GLN A 493 19.15 36.08 -12.50
N ALA A 494 18.81 34.88 -12.04
CA ALA A 494 17.66 34.13 -12.54
C ALA A 494 16.34 34.91 -12.36
N ALA A 495 16.15 35.61 -11.23
CA ALA A 495 14.98 36.43 -10.99
C ALA A 495 14.92 37.66 -11.90
N GLU A 496 16.06 38.31 -12.16
CA GLU A 496 16.17 39.43 -13.11
C GLU A 496 15.88 38.97 -14.55
N GLU A 497 16.47 37.86 -14.97
CA GLU A 497 16.21 37.26 -16.28
C GLU A 497 14.74 36.85 -16.45
N PHE A 498 14.10 36.31 -15.40
CA PHE A 498 12.67 35.99 -15.43
C PHE A 498 11.82 37.24 -15.60
N ARG A 499 12.06 38.32 -14.82
CA ARG A 499 11.30 39.57 -14.94
C ARG A 499 11.43 40.19 -16.33
N LYS A 500 12.65 40.24 -16.87
CA LYS A 500 12.92 40.76 -18.22
C LYS A 500 12.14 40.04 -19.33
N ARG A 501 11.80 38.75 -19.16
CA ARG A 501 11.00 38.01 -20.16
C ARG A 501 9.55 38.52 -20.28
N TYR A 502 9.07 39.29 -19.31
CA TYR A 502 7.70 39.78 -19.24
C TYR A 502 7.64 41.31 -19.01
N GLU A 503 8.72 42.03 -19.34
CA GLU A 503 8.79 43.50 -19.25
C GLU A 503 8.29 44.21 -20.53
N ASP A 504 7.83 43.46 -21.53
CA ASP A 504 7.03 43.93 -22.68
C ASP A 504 5.52 43.87 -22.37
#